data_AF-A0A7Y3G189-F1
#
_entry.id   AF-A0A7Y3G189-F1
#
_cell.length_a   1.000
_cell.length_b   1.000
_cell.length_c   1.000
_cell.angle_alpha   90.00
_cell.angle_beta   90.00
_cell.angle_gamma   90.00
#
_symmetry.space_group_name_H-M   'P 1'
#
loop_
_entity.id
_entity.type
_entity.pdbx_description
1 polymer ?
#
loop_
_entity_poly.entity_id
_entity_poly.type
_entity_poly.pdbx_seq_one_letter_code
_entity_poly.pdbx_strand_id
1 'polypeptide(L)'
;MTTIFKSGSTDTQETDKLVDLFRNRSELKKEFASLRNEKYQLQDRIKQHEGNTARVQQQLLHLESLLLDPEWVHNVVAFYQLRGMATHCIEQLSRFAEQLKQQREQRVHHKALVSWNQERQQKTERIESRIGEHRLASQLLEDQLQSERHKLMTMNGFVKLFRGRALGVQIDDIVSRLEAGQQQEQEFLHELESVQGMDPPDQTGLDIDTKRSINFMILSFAQHLYLHLEEDSLVDLAKEASEKSVGAINYGNKSECDAILKLLARKRKEAEAETDLAEVLKKRAKLIADDSQFRHEHDAVPVPNSVATIFAIDANGVVQKQHADLLGDNYFALAKVLSR
;
A
#
# COMPACT_ATOMS: atom_id res chain seq x y z
N MET A 1 42.94 -32.53 -68.57
CA MET A 1 43.55 -31.31 -67.99
C MET A 1 42.43 -30.28 -67.82
N THR A 2 42.06 -29.74 -66.67
CA THR A 2 42.57 -29.77 -65.29
C THR A 2 41.47 -29.15 -64.40
N THR A 3 41.24 -29.70 -63.21
CA THR A 3 40.77 -29.04 -61.94
C THR A 3 39.48 -28.19 -61.97
N ILE A 4 38.37 -28.61 -61.34
CA ILE A 4 38.12 -28.58 -59.87
C ILE A 4 38.58 -27.25 -59.25
N PHE A 5 37.65 -26.35 -58.87
CA PHE A 5 37.51 -25.88 -57.49
C PHE A 5 36.17 -25.15 -57.27
N LYS A 6 35.34 -25.83 -56.49
CA LYS A 6 34.17 -25.44 -55.71
C LYS A 6 34.30 -24.03 -55.11
N SER A 7 33.70 -22.98 -55.70
CA SER A 7 33.69 -21.62 -55.14
C SER A 7 32.32 -21.13 -54.64
N GLY A 8 31.21 -21.76 -55.05
CA GLY A 8 29.88 -21.24 -54.74
C GLY A 8 29.34 -21.50 -53.33
N SER A 9 29.96 -22.40 -52.54
CA SER A 9 29.53 -22.72 -51.17
C SER A 9 30.47 -22.17 -50.09
N THR A 10 31.70 -21.83 -50.46
CA THR A 10 32.71 -21.25 -49.55
C THR A 10 32.51 -19.74 -49.40
N ASP A 11 32.16 -19.02 -50.47
CA ASP A 11 31.88 -17.57 -50.41
C ASP A 11 30.69 -17.24 -49.51
N THR A 12 29.61 -18.04 -49.56
CA THR A 12 28.43 -17.85 -48.71
C THR A 12 28.75 -18.13 -47.23
N GLN A 13 29.54 -19.17 -46.97
CA GLN A 13 30.02 -19.49 -45.63
C GLN A 13 31.01 -18.46 -45.08
N GLU A 14 31.81 -17.83 -45.95
CA GLU A 14 32.72 -16.74 -45.58
C GLU A 14 31.95 -15.44 -45.32
N THR A 15 30.92 -15.13 -46.10
CA THR A 15 30.02 -13.99 -45.82
C THR A 15 29.22 -14.17 -44.54
N ASP A 16 28.70 -15.37 -44.26
CA ASP A 16 27.98 -15.64 -43.02
C ASP A 16 28.90 -15.52 -41.80
N LYS A 17 30.13 -16.06 -41.88
CA LYS A 17 31.16 -15.86 -40.84
C LYS A 17 31.53 -14.40 -40.63
N LEU A 18 31.58 -13.60 -41.69
CA LEU A 18 31.85 -12.15 -41.58
C LEU A 18 30.69 -11.44 -40.88
N VAL A 19 29.45 -11.76 -41.21
CA VAL A 19 28.26 -11.20 -40.54
C VAL A 19 28.26 -11.57 -39.06
N ASP A 20 28.56 -12.82 -38.71
CA ASP A 20 28.68 -13.28 -37.32
C ASP A 20 29.80 -12.55 -36.56
N LEU A 21 30.95 -12.32 -37.20
CA LEU A 21 32.04 -11.53 -36.61
C LEU A 21 31.63 -10.06 -36.38
N PHE A 22 30.89 -9.45 -37.30
CA PHE A 22 30.36 -8.09 -37.12
C PHE A 22 29.33 -8.03 -35.99
N ARG A 23 28.44 -9.03 -35.90
CA ARG A 23 27.47 -9.14 -34.82
C ARG A 23 28.16 -9.31 -33.46
N ASN A 24 29.11 -10.25 -33.36
CA ASN A 24 29.93 -10.45 -32.16
C ASN A 24 30.68 -9.18 -31.76
N ARG A 25 31.29 -8.48 -32.72
CA ARG A 25 31.97 -7.19 -32.46
C ARG A 25 31.00 -6.12 -31.97
N SER A 26 29.77 -6.09 -32.50
CA SER A 26 28.75 -5.13 -32.08
C SER A 26 28.23 -5.43 -30.66
N GLU A 27 28.06 -6.70 -30.33
CA GLU A 27 27.65 -7.17 -28.99
C GLU A 27 28.77 -6.88 -27.98
N LEU A 28 30.02 -7.20 -28.28
CA LEU A 28 31.19 -6.84 -27.48
C LEU A 28 31.33 -5.33 -27.24
N LYS A 29 31.03 -4.49 -28.25
CA LYS A 29 31.04 -3.02 -28.08
C LYS A 29 29.94 -2.56 -27.12
N LYS A 30 28.75 -3.17 -27.17
CA LYS A 30 27.64 -2.87 -26.26
C LYS A 30 28.01 -3.28 -24.83
N GLU A 31 28.56 -4.47 -24.64
CA GLU A 31 29.02 -4.94 -23.33
C GLU A 31 30.15 -4.07 -22.78
N PHE A 32 31.14 -3.68 -23.61
CA PHE A 32 32.21 -2.78 -23.20
C PHE A 32 31.68 -1.39 -22.82
N ALA A 33 30.70 -0.86 -23.56
CA ALA A 33 30.03 0.38 -23.21
C ALA A 33 29.25 0.27 -21.89
N SER A 34 28.56 -0.86 -21.67
CA SER A 34 27.85 -1.15 -20.43
C SER A 34 28.81 -1.20 -19.23
N LEU A 35 29.90 -1.98 -19.34
CA LEU A 35 30.92 -2.09 -18.30
C LEU A 35 31.61 -0.75 -18.03
N ARG A 36 31.82 0.07 -19.06
CA ARG A 36 32.38 1.41 -18.90
C ARG A 36 31.42 2.34 -18.14
N ASN A 37 30.12 2.29 -18.43
CA ASN A 37 29.11 3.04 -17.70
C ASN A 37 29.02 2.60 -16.24
N GLU A 38 29.01 1.29 -15.99
CA GLU A 38 29.02 0.73 -14.64
C GLU A 38 30.27 1.16 -13.87
N LYS A 39 31.46 1.09 -14.51
CA LYS A 39 32.70 1.59 -13.91
C LYS A 39 32.59 3.06 -13.50
N TYR A 40 32.03 3.92 -14.35
CA TYR A 40 31.85 5.33 -13.99
C TYR A 40 30.86 5.52 -12.84
N GLN A 41 29.75 4.78 -12.83
CA GLN A 41 28.79 4.81 -11.72
C GLN A 41 29.43 4.35 -10.40
N LEU A 42 30.24 3.28 -10.43
CA LEU A 42 30.95 2.80 -9.26
C LEU A 42 32.01 3.80 -8.78
N GLN A 43 32.77 4.41 -9.69
CA GLN A 43 33.73 5.46 -9.34
C GLN A 43 33.06 6.67 -8.69
N ASP A 44 31.91 7.09 -9.19
CA ASP A 44 31.15 8.19 -8.59
C ASP A 44 30.63 7.82 -7.20
N ARG A 45 30.08 6.60 -7.03
CA ARG A 45 29.68 6.09 -5.70
C ARG A 45 30.85 6.05 -4.72
N ILE A 46 32.02 5.56 -5.15
CA ILE A 46 33.23 5.53 -4.31
C ILE A 46 33.59 6.96 -3.87
N LYS A 47 33.63 7.90 -4.80
CA LYS A 47 33.94 9.31 -4.48
C LYS A 47 32.92 9.92 -3.51
N GLN A 48 31.64 9.59 -3.66
CA GLN A 48 30.59 10.01 -2.73
C GLN A 48 30.80 9.38 -1.34
N HIS A 49 31.13 8.09 -1.27
CA HIS A 49 31.42 7.41 -0.01
C HIS A 49 32.66 7.97 0.69
N GLU A 50 33.75 8.24 -0.04
CA GLU A 50 34.95 8.88 0.49
C GLU A 50 34.63 10.26 1.06
N GLY A 51 33.87 11.07 0.33
CA GLY A 51 33.43 12.39 0.80
C GLY A 51 32.56 12.31 2.07
N ASN A 52 31.65 11.34 2.14
CA ASN A 52 30.82 11.12 3.33
C ASN A 52 31.66 10.66 4.53
N THR A 53 32.61 9.74 4.32
CA THR A 53 33.52 9.27 5.36
C THR A 53 34.37 10.41 5.91
N ALA A 54 34.93 11.26 5.04
CA ALA A 54 35.72 12.42 5.46
C ALA A 54 34.90 13.40 6.31
N ARG A 55 33.63 13.64 5.95
CA ARG A 55 32.72 14.50 6.73
C ARG A 55 32.40 13.90 8.10
N VAL A 56 32.12 12.61 8.17
CA VAL A 56 31.89 11.91 9.45
C VAL A 56 33.13 11.98 10.33
N GLN A 57 34.32 11.78 9.76
CA GLN A 57 35.57 11.89 10.50
C GLN A 57 35.79 13.31 11.04
N GLN A 58 35.51 14.35 10.25
CA GLN A 58 35.55 15.74 10.72
C GLN A 58 34.57 16.00 11.87
N GLN A 59 33.36 15.46 11.80
CA GLN A 59 32.36 15.58 12.87
C GLN A 59 32.81 14.87 14.15
N LEU A 60 33.42 13.69 14.04
CA LEU A 60 33.95 12.94 15.19
C LEU A 60 35.11 13.69 15.86
N LEU A 61 36.05 14.24 15.08
CA LEU A 61 37.15 15.04 15.61
C LEU A 61 36.63 16.32 16.31
N HIS A 62 35.61 16.96 15.74
CA HIS A 62 34.98 18.12 16.38
C HIS A 62 34.30 17.73 17.70
N LEU A 63 33.59 16.60 17.73
CA LEU A 63 32.97 16.07 18.94
C LEU A 63 34.03 15.74 20.01
N GLU A 64 35.13 15.11 19.62
CA GLU A 64 36.25 14.81 20.51
C GLU A 64 36.81 16.11 21.13
N SER A 65 37.00 17.15 20.32
CA SER A 65 37.42 18.47 20.81
C SER A 65 36.45 19.06 21.85
N LEU A 66 35.13 18.89 21.65
CA LEU A 66 34.13 19.38 22.61
C LEU A 66 34.09 18.54 23.90
N LEU A 67 34.34 17.24 23.80
CA LEU A 67 34.37 16.34 24.96
C LEU A 67 35.63 16.52 25.82
N LEU A 68 36.74 16.98 25.22
CA LEU A 68 37.97 17.32 25.93
C LEU A 68 37.84 18.61 26.75
N ASP A 69 36.90 19.49 26.41
CA ASP A 69 36.64 20.73 27.13
C ASP A 69 35.69 20.47 28.33
N PRO A 70 36.14 20.67 29.59
CA PRO A 70 35.31 20.46 30.78
C PRO A 70 34.05 21.31 30.84
N GLU A 71 34.05 22.49 30.20
CA GLU A 71 32.88 23.36 30.14
C GLU A 71 31.82 22.80 29.19
N TRP A 72 32.24 22.16 28.10
CA TRP A 72 31.35 21.65 27.04
C TRP A 72 30.88 20.22 27.24
N VAL A 73 31.62 19.38 27.96
CA VAL A 73 31.31 17.94 28.08
C VAL A 73 29.88 17.68 28.57
N HIS A 74 29.37 18.47 29.51
CA HIS A 74 28.01 18.32 30.04
C HIS A 74 26.95 18.77 29.04
N ASN A 75 27.23 19.86 28.32
CA ASN A 75 26.37 20.37 27.25
C ASN A 75 26.25 19.34 26.10
N VAL A 76 27.36 18.70 25.72
CA VAL A 76 27.38 17.64 24.71
C VAL A 76 26.47 16.48 25.13
N VAL A 77 26.55 16.04 26.39
CA VAL A 77 25.70 14.95 26.89
C VAL A 77 24.22 15.35 26.88
N ALA A 78 23.87 16.54 27.38
CA ALA A 78 22.50 17.05 27.34
C ALA A 78 21.97 17.15 25.89
N PHE A 79 22.77 17.70 24.97
CA PHE A 79 22.45 17.80 23.56
C PHE A 79 22.07 16.45 22.94
N TYR A 80 22.93 15.43 23.09
CA TYR A 80 22.65 14.13 22.47
C TYR A 80 21.50 13.38 23.14
N GLN A 81 21.24 13.62 24.44
CA GLN A 81 20.07 13.05 25.11
C GLN A 81 18.76 13.71 24.65
N LEU A 82 18.75 15.03 24.45
CA LEU A 82 17.63 15.76 23.85
C LEU A 82 17.38 15.32 22.40
N ARG A 83 18.44 15.22 21.60
CA ARG A 83 18.37 14.73 20.22
C ARG A 83 17.88 13.28 20.15
N GLY A 84 18.34 12.44 21.08
CA GLY A 84 17.86 11.07 21.24
C GLY A 84 16.37 11.01 21.55
N MET A 85 15.88 11.86 22.46
CA MET A 85 14.46 11.99 22.76
C MET A 85 13.64 12.41 21.52
N ALA A 86 14.08 13.44 20.79
CA ALA A 86 13.42 13.88 19.56
C ALA A 86 13.35 12.75 18.52
N THR A 87 14.46 12.02 18.34
CA THR A 87 14.53 10.87 17.43
C THR A 87 13.56 9.78 17.84
N HIS A 88 13.45 9.51 19.14
CA HIS A 88 12.51 8.54 19.68
C HIS A 88 11.05 8.93 19.39
N CYS A 89 10.68 10.20 19.59
CA CYS A 89 9.35 10.70 19.25
C CYS A 89 9.04 10.57 17.74
N ILE A 90 10.02 10.89 16.88
CA ILE A 90 9.90 10.71 15.42
C ILE A 90 9.66 9.24 15.07
N GLU A 91 10.41 8.32 15.69
CA GLU A 91 10.24 6.88 15.46
C GLU A 91 8.88 6.38 15.94
N GLN A 92 8.44 6.79 17.13
CA GLN A 92 7.10 6.42 17.63
C GLN A 92 6.01 6.91 16.68
N LEU A 93 6.06 8.17 16.27
CA LEU A 93 5.07 8.77 15.36
C LEU A 93 5.08 8.08 14.00
N SER A 94 6.26 7.75 13.47
CA SER A 94 6.41 7.05 12.19
C SER A 94 5.84 5.63 12.25
N ARG A 95 6.14 4.87 13.32
CA ARG A 95 5.59 3.53 13.54
C ARG A 95 4.07 3.57 13.69
N PHE A 96 3.56 4.54 14.45
CA PHE A 96 2.12 4.72 14.65
C PHE A 96 1.40 5.01 13.33
N ALA A 97 1.94 5.92 12.51
CA ALA A 97 1.39 6.25 11.20
C ALA A 97 1.39 5.05 10.24
N GLU A 98 2.49 4.29 10.19
CA GLU A 98 2.61 3.11 9.36
C GLU A 98 1.60 2.02 9.77
N GLN A 99 1.49 1.75 11.07
CA GLN A 99 0.49 0.81 11.61
C GLN A 99 -0.94 1.24 11.26
N LEU A 100 -1.27 2.53 11.37
CA LEU A 100 -2.59 3.03 11.01
C LEU A 100 -2.90 2.86 9.52
N LYS A 101 -1.94 3.16 8.63
CA LYS A 101 -2.10 2.98 7.17
C LYS A 101 -2.37 1.51 6.85
N GLN A 102 -1.51 0.61 7.32
CA GLN A 102 -1.65 -0.83 7.10
C GLN A 102 -2.99 -1.37 7.64
N GLN A 103 -3.39 -0.97 8.85
CA GLN A 103 -4.67 -1.40 9.41
C GLN A 103 -5.87 -0.93 8.58
N ARG A 104 -5.83 0.29 8.04
CA ARG A 104 -6.92 0.83 7.22
C ARG A 104 -6.98 0.18 5.85
N GLU A 105 -5.83 0.00 5.20
CA GLU A 105 -5.73 -0.69 3.91
C GLU A 105 -6.25 -2.12 4.00
N GLN A 106 -5.82 -2.86 5.03
CA GLN A 106 -6.30 -4.23 5.29
C GLN A 106 -7.80 -4.27 5.51
N ARG A 107 -8.39 -3.31 6.26
CA ARG A 107 -9.84 -3.26 6.48
C ARG A 107 -10.62 -2.97 5.20
N VAL A 108 -10.15 -2.02 4.38
CA VAL A 108 -10.79 -1.67 3.10
C VAL A 108 -10.73 -2.86 2.16
N HIS A 109 -9.55 -3.46 1.98
CA HIS A 109 -9.37 -4.64 1.14
C HIS A 109 -10.21 -5.82 1.63
N HIS A 110 -10.24 -6.09 2.94
CA HIS A 110 -11.07 -7.15 3.51
C HIS A 110 -12.56 -6.92 3.23
N LYS A 111 -13.04 -5.69 3.42
CA LYS A 111 -14.44 -5.35 3.12
C LYS A 111 -14.77 -5.54 1.63
N ALA A 112 -13.87 -5.11 0.74
CA ALA A 112 -14.03 -5.28 -0.70
C ALA A 112 -14.07 -6.77 -1.10
N LEU A 113 -13.20 -7.59 -0.51
CA LEU A 113 -13.16 -9.03 -0.76
C LEU A 113 -14.43 -9.73 -0.26
N VAL A 114 -14.94 -9.34 0.91
CA VAL A 114 -16.20 -9.86 1.44
C VAL A 114 -17.38 -9.50 0.53
N SER A 115 -17.50 -8.23 0.10
CA SER A 115 -18.57 -7.81 -0.80
C SER A 115 -18.48 -8.51 -2.16
N TRP A 116 -17.27 -8.66 -2.70
CA TRP A 116 -17.04 -9.35 -3.96
C TRP A 116 -17.43 -10.83 -3.88
N ASN A 117 -17.03 -11.53 -2.81
CA ASN A 117 -17.42 -12.91 -2.58
C ASN A 117 -18.94 -13.07 -2.47
N GLN A 118 -19.61 -12.16 -1.77
CA GLN A 118 -21.07 -12.17 -1.65
C GLN A 118 -21.76 -11.97 -2.99
N GLU A 119 -21.30 -11.01 -3.81
CA GLU A 119 -21.88 -10.75 -5.12
C GLU A 119 -21.65 -11.93 -6.08
N ARG A 120 -20.43 -12.48 -6.09
CA ARG A 120 -20.08 -13.67 -6.88
C ARG A 120 -20.96 -14.85 -6.49
N GLN A 121 -21.11 -15.12 -5.19
CA GLN A 121 -21.95 -16.21 -4.68
C GLN A 121 -23.42 -16.02 -5.08
N GLN A 122 -23.97 -14.81 -4.95
CA GLN A 122 -25.35 -14.52 -5.35
C GLN A 122 -25.56 -14.71 -6.87
N LYS A 123 -24.59 -14.33 -7.69
CA LYS A 123 -24.64 -14.54 -9.15
C LYS A 123 -24.59 -16.05 -9.48
N THR A 124 -23.67 -16.77 -8.85
CA THR A 124 -23.55 -18.24 -8.98
C THR A 124 -24.86 -18.94 -8.63
N GLU A 125 -25.46 -18.64 -7.47
CA GLU A 125 -26.71 -19.25 -7.02
C GLU A 125 -27.88 -18.96 -7.98
N ARG A 126 -27.95 -17.75 -8.53
CA ARG A 126 -28.98 -17.39 -9.53
C ARG A 126 -28.82 -18.19 -10.82
N ILE A 127 -27.59 -18.35 -11.31
CA ILE A 127 -27.32 -19.12 -12.54
C ILE A 127 -27.60 -20.61 -12.29
N GLU A 128 -27.15 -21.15 -11.16
CA GLU A 128 -27.42 -22.54 -10.77
C GLU A 128 -28.92 -22.83 -10.66
N SER A 129 -29.71 -21.91 -10.11
CA SER A 129 -31.17 -22.03 -10.08
C SER A 129 -31.76 -22.09 -11.48
N ARG A 130 -31.33 -21.21 -12.40
CA ARG A 130 -31.78 -21.22 -13.82
C ARG A 130 -31.40 -22.51 -14.53
N ILE A 131 -30.19 -23.03 -14.30
CA ILE A 131 -29.76 -24.34 -14.82
C ILE A 131 -30.65 -25.46 -14.28
N GLY A 132 -30.94 -25.45 -12.98
CA GLY A 132 -31.82 -26.43 -12.34
C GLY A 132 -33.24 -26.42 -12.92
N GLU A 133 -33.85 -25.25 -13.05
CA GLU A 133 -35.16 -25.06 -13.69
C GLU A 133 -35.16 -25.55 -15.13
N HIS A 134 -34.12 -25.19 -15.89
CA HIS A 134 -33.96 -25.60 -17.28
C HIS A 134 -33.84 -27.13 -17.43
N ARG A 135 -33.03 -27.78 -16.58
CA ARG A 135 -32.88 -29.25 -16.57
C ARG A 135 -34.18 -29.97 -16.25
N LEU A 136 -34.97 -29.45 -15.30
CA LEU A 136 -36.30 -30.00 -15.00
C LEU A 136 -37.25 -29.87 -16.20
N ALA A 137 -37.25 -28.72 -16.88
CA ALA A 137 -38.06 -28.52 -18.08
C ALA A 137 -37.65 -29.47 -19.22
N SER A 138 -36.34 -29.65 -19.45
CA SER A 138 -35.81 -30.60 -20.43
C SER A 138 -36.21 -32.04 -20.11
N GLN A 139 -36.12 -32.47 -18.85
CA GLN A 139 -36.55 -33.81 -18.42
C GLN A 139 -38.04 -34.05 -18.72
N LEU A 140 -38.92 -33.07 -18.45
CA LEU A 140 -40.34 -33.18 -18.76
C LEU A 140 -40.60 -33.29 -20.27
N LEU A 141 -39.84 -32.57 -21.10
CA LEU A 141 -39.93 -32.69 -22.56
C LEU A 141 -39.41 -34.04 -23.07
N GLU A 142 -38.34 -34.58 -22.46
CA GLU A 142 -37.83 -35.92 -22.77
C GLU A 142 -38.86 -37.01 -22.45
N ASP A 143 -39.49 -36.94 -21.28
CA ASP A 143 -40.56 -37.86 -20.88
C ASP A 143 -41.75 -37.80 -21.86
N GLN A 144 -42.15 -36.59 -22.25
CA GLN A 144 -43.19 -36.38 -23.27
C GLN A 144 -42.78 -36.98 -24.62
N LEU A 145 -41.55 -36.73 -25.07
CA LEU A 145 -41.00 -37.27 -26.32
C LEU A 145 -41.03 -38.80 -26.34
N GLN A 146 -40.62 -39.45 -25.24
CA GLN A 146 -40.68 -40.90 -25.11
C GLN A 146 -42.11 -41.41 -25.19
N SER A 147 -43.06 -40.74 -24.54
CA SER A 147 -44.48 -41.11 -24.59
C SER A 147 -45.08 -41.00 -26.00
N GLU A 148 -44.77 -39.92 -26.73
CA GLU A 148 -45.28 -39.70 -28.09
C GLU A 148 -44.63 -40.66 -29.11
N ARG A 149 -43.32 -40.95 -28.96
CA ARG A 149 -42.63 -41.99 -29.74
C ARG A 149 -43.27 -43.36 -29.51
N HIS A 150 -43.58 -43.71 -28.27
CA HIS A 150 -44.23 -44.98 -27.94
C HIS A 150 -45.65 -45.09 -28.54
N LYS A 151 -46.45 -44.02 -28.48
CA LYS A 151 -47.77 -43.95 -29.15
C LYS A 151 -47.65 -44.17 -30.65
N LEU A 152 -46.68 -43.53 -31.31
CA LEU A 152 -46.47 -43.70 -32.75
C LEU A 152 -46.04 -45.13 -33.13
N MET A 153 -45.21 -45.78 -32.31
CA MET A 153 -44.77 -47.17 -32.52
C MET A 153 -45.89 -48.20 -32.34
N THR A 154 -46.82 -47.96 -31.42
CA THR A 154 -47.92 -48.88 -31.09
C THR A 154 -49.16 -48.73 -32.00
N MET A 155 -49.18 -47.75 -32.90
CA MET A 155 -50.29 -47.51 -33.84
C MET A 155 -50.33 -48.49 -35.03
N ASN A 156 -51.53 -49.02 -35.31
CA ASN A 156 -51.81 -49.88 -36.46
C ASN A 156 -51.74 -49.13 -37.81
N GLY A 157 -51.33 -49.83 -38.88
CA GLY A 157 -50.87 -49.27 -40.16
C GLY A 157 -51.80 -48.28 -40.87
N PHE A 158 -53.13 -48.48 -40.84
CA PHE A 158 -54.09 -47.55 -41.46
C PHE A 158 -54.24 -46.23 -40.67
N VAL A 159 -54.17 -46.26 -39.34
CA VAL A 159 -54.25 -45.07 -38.49
C VAL A 159 -52.93 -44.29 -38.54
N LYS A 160 -51.81 -45.01 -38.68
CA LYS A 160 -50.47 -44.43 -38.84
C LYS A 160 -50.35 -43.57 -40.11
N LEU A 161 -51.02 -43.96 -41.20
CA LEU A 161 -50.99 -43.19 -42.46
C LEU A 161 -51.70 -41.82 -42.35
N PHE A 162 -52.77 -41.74 -41.55
CA PHE A 162 -53.57 -40.51 -41.38
C PHE A 162 -53.13 -39.63 -40.21
N ARG A 163 -52.88 -40.19 -39.02
CA ARG A 163 -52.49 -39.43 -37.81
C ARG A 163 -50.99 -39.40 -37.56
N GLY A 164 -50.21 -40.30 -38.16
CA GLY A 164 -48.76 -40.39 -37.93
C GLY A 164 -47.98 -39.16 -38.40
N ARG A 165 -48.47 -38.44 -39.42
CA ARG A 165 -47.85 -37.16 -39.84
C ARG A 165 -48.00 -36.06 -38.79
N ALA A 166 -49.19 -35.94 -38.18
CA ALA A 166 -49.43 -34.93 -37.14
C ALA A 166 -48.62 -35.22 -35.86
N LEU A 167 -48.53 -36.50 -35.46
CA LEU A 167 -47.66 -36.94 -34.36
C LEU A 167 -46.17 -36.75 -34.69
N GLY A 168 -45.75 -36.97 -35.94
CA GLY A 168 -44.39 -36.70 -36.39
C GLY A 168 -44.00 -35.23 -36.22
N VAL A 169 -44.88 -34.30 -36.63
CA VAL A 169 -44.65 -32.86 -36.44
C VAL A 169 -44.54 -32.48 -34.95
N GLN A 170 -45.33 -33.11 -34.07
CA GLN A 170 -45.22 -32.88 -32.62
C GLN A 170 -43.91 -33.40 -32.04
N ILE A 171 -43.45 -34.57 -32.49
CA ILE A 171 -42.14 -35.12 -32.11
C ILE A 171 -41.01 -34.18 -32.56
N ASP A 172 -41.08 -33.67 -33.79
CA ASP A 172 -40.06 -32.76 -34.34
C ASP A 172 -40.04 -31.41 -33.57
N ASP A 173 -41.20 -30.88 -33.17
CA ASP A 173 -41.29 -29.68 -32.31
C ASP A 173 -40.68 -29.92 -30.92
N ILE A 174 -40.96 -31.07 -30.28
CA ILE A 174 -40.36 -31.40 -28.98
C ILE A 174 -38.84 -31.56 -29.09
N VAL A 175 -38.35 -32.21 -30.15
CA VAL A 175 -36.90 -32.35 -30.41
C VAL A 175 -36.25 -30.98 -30.61
N SER A 176 -36.86 -30.09 -31.42
CA SER A 176 -36.35 -28.75 -31.64
C SER A 176 -36.29 -27.93 -30.34
N ARG A 177 -37.29 -28.06 -29.45
CA ARG A 177 -37.28 -27.42 -28.13
C ARG A 177 -36.21 -27.99 -27.21
N LEU A 178 -35.95 -29.30 -27.24
CA LEU A 178 -34.87 -29.92 -26.49
C LEU A 178 -33.49 -29.44 -26.97
N GLU A 179 -33.29 -29.33 -28.28
CA GLU A 179 -32.04 -28.81 -28.87
C GLU A 179 -31.82 -27.33 -28.49
N ALA A 180 -32.87 -26.50 -28.60
CA ALA A 180 -32.81 -25.10 -28.17
C ALA A 180 -32.52 -24.99 -26.66
N GLY A 181 -33.11 -25.87 -25.86
CA GLY A 181 -32.84 -25.93 -24.43
C GLY A 181 -31.38 -26.32 -24.13
N GLN A 182 -30.83 -27.32 -24.83
CA GLN A 182 -29.42 -27.71 -24.65
C GLN A 182 -28.46 -26.56 -24.95
N GLN A 183 -28.73 -25.75 -25.97
CA GLN A 183 -27.95 -24.54 -26.27
C GLN A 183 -28.05 -23.53 -25.12
N GLN A 184 -29.25 -23.29 -24.61
CA GLN A 184 -29.47 -22.37 -23.50
C GLN A 184 -28.78 -22.83 -22.20
N GLU A 185 -28.74 -24.15 -21.93
CA GLU A 185 -27.97 -24.70 -20.81
C GLU A 185 -26.47 -24.48 -20.98
N GLN A 186 -25.92 -24.66 -22.20
CA GLN A 186 -24.52 -24.35 -22.48
C GLN A 186 -24.19 -22.88 -22.25
N GLU A 187 -25.09 -21.97 -22.63
CA GLU A 187 -24.94 -20.54 -22.35
C GLU A 187 -24.87 -20.26 -20.84
N PHE A 188 -25.75 -20.87 -20.04
CA PHE A 188 -25.70 -20.73 -18.58
C PHE A 188 -24.45 -21.34 -17.95
N LEU A 189 -23.96 -22.47 -18.47
CA LEU A 189 -22.71 -23.07 -18.00
C LEU A 189 -21.51 -22.18 -18.31
N HIS A 190 -21.47 -21.55 -19.48
CA HIS A 190 -20.45 -20.55 -19.80
C HIS A 190 -20.58 -19.29 -18.94
N GLU A 191 -21.80 -18.82 -18.66
CA GLU A 191 -22.04 -17.71 -17.73
C GLU A 191 -21.52 -18.06 -16.33
N LEU A 192 -21.80 -19.28 -15.85
CA LEU A 192 -21.34 -19.79 -14.56
C LEU A 192 -19.80 -19.84 -14.49
N GLU A 193 -19.16 -20.39 -15.52
CA GLU A 193 -17.70 -20.45 -15.63
C GLU A 193 -17.10 -19.04 -15.62
N SER A 194 -17.72 -18.08 -16.31
CA SER A 194 -17.24 -16.69 -16.33
C SER A 194 -17.32 -16.01 -14.95
N VAL A 195 -18.41 -16.24 -14.19
CA VAL A 195 -18.58 -15.69 -12.83
C VAL A 195 -17.65 -16.38 -11.85
N GLN A 196 -17.41 -17.68 -12.03
CA GLN A 196 -16.46 -18.43 -11.20
C GLN A 196 -15.00 -18.04 -11.51
N GLY A 197 -14.68 -17.70 -12.75
CA GLY A 197 -13.35 -17.26 -13.19
C GLY A 197 -13.06 -15.78 -13.00
N MET A 198 -13.97 -15.00 -12.41
CA MET A 198 -13.71 -13.60 -12.07
C MET A 198 -12.54 -13.49 -11.07
N ASP A 199 -11.63 -12.55 -11.33
CA ASP A 199 -10.59 -12.19 -10.38
C ASP A 199 -11.14 -11.35 -9.22
N PRO A 200 -10.53 -11.44 -8.02
CA PRO A 200 -10.85 -10.55 -6.91
C PRO A 200 -10.48 -9.09 -7.25
N PRO A 201 -11.11 -8.11 -6.58
CA PRO A 201 -10.77 -6.71 -6.81
C PRO A 201 -9.32 -6.43 -6.40
N ASP A 202 -8.62 -5.64 -7.22
CA ASP A 202 -7.29 -5.15 -6.88
C ASP A 202 -7.31 -4.34 -5.58
N GLN A 203 -6.14 -4.27 -4.93
CA GLN A 203 -5.92 -3.36 -3.81
C GLN A 203 -6.00 -1.91 -4.30
N THR A 204 -7.21 -1.37 -4.24
CA THR A 204 -7.44 0.07 -4.42
C THR A 204 -6.89 0.77 -3.20
N GLY A 205 -6.06 1.80 -3.43
CA GLY A 205 -5.50 2.62 -2.37
C GLY A 205 -6.59 3.31 -1.53
N LEU A 206 -6.19 3.92 -0.42
CA LEU A 206 -7.11 4.61 0.47
C LEU A 206 -7.79 5.82 -0.20
N ASP A 207 -9.08 5.98 0.04
CA ASP A 207 -9.82 7.19 -0.35
C ASP A 207 -9.35 8.42 0.44
N ILE A 208 -9.73 9.60 -0.06
CA ILE A 208 -9.25 10.86 0.50
C ILE A 208 -9.70 11.06 1.95
N ASP A 209 -10.93 10.66 2.28
CA ASP A 209 -11.49 10.80 3.62
C ASP A 209 -10.80 9.88 4.63
N THR A 210 -10.45 8.65 4.23
CA THR A 210 -9.65 7.75 5.07
C THR A 210 -8.25 8.30 5.26
N LYS A 211 -7.61 8.86 4.22
CA LYS A 211 -6.29 9.49 4.36
C LYS A 211 -6.33 10.68 5.32
N ARG A 212 -7.36 11.54 5.25
CA ARG A 212 -7.58 12.65 6.19
C ARG A 212 -7.78 12.15 7.61
N SER A 213 -8.63 11.13 7.80
CA SER A 213 -8.85 10.51 9.11
C SER A 213 -7.56 9.96 9.72
N ILE A 214 -6.70 9.30 8.92
CA ILE A 214 -5.38 8.86 9.35
C ILE A 214 -4.52 10.06 9.76
N ASN A 215 -4.49 11.13 8.96
CA ASN A 215 -3.71 12.32 9.26
C ASN A 215 -4.15 13.02 10.55
N PHE A 216 -5.45 13.08 10.85
CA PHE A 216 -5.94 13.61 12.12
C PHE A 216 -5.53 12.74 13.32
N MET A 217 -5.51 11.42 13.17
CA MET A 217 -4.98 10.52 14.20
C MET A 217 -3.47 10.71 14.40
N ILE A 218 -2.70 10.87 13.32
CA ILE A 218 -1.26 11.16 13.40
C ILE A 218 -1.01 12.49 14.11
N LEU A 219 -1.73 13.56 13.72
CA LEU A 219 -1.64 14.87 14.37
C LEU A 219 -2.04 14.79 15.85
N SER A 220 -3.10 14.04 16.18
CA SER A 220 -3.52 13.80 17.57
C SER A 220 -2.42 13.13 18.41
N PHE A 221 -1.69 12.18 17.84
CA PHE A 221 -0.57 11.53 18.51
C PHE A 221 0.66 12.44 18.60
N ALA A 222 0.91 13.27 17.59
CA ALA A 222 1.95 14.29 17.68
C ALA A 222 1.65 15.34 18.76
N GLN A 223 0.39 15.79 18.89
CA GLN A 223 -0.05 16.65 20.00
C GLN A 223 0.14 15.97 21.36
N HIS A 224 -0.09 14.65 21.45
CA HIS A 224 0.18 13.89 22.68
C HIS A 224 1.67 13.93 23.05
N LEU A 225 2.55 13.63 22.10
CA LEU A 225 4.00 13.69 22.31
C LEU A 225 4.49 15.10 22.66
N TYR A 226 3.91 16.12 22.01
CA TYR A 226 4.19 17.52 22.30
C TYR A 226 3.84 17.86 23.75
N LEU A 227 2.60 17.59 24.17
CA LEU A 227 2.12 17.88 25.53
C LEU A 227 2.94 17.13 26.60
N HIS A 228 3.30 15.88 26.33
CA HIS A 228 4.14 15.10 27.26
C HIS A 228 5.49 15.75 27.55
N LEU A 229 6.10 16.39 26.54
CA LEU A 229 7.39 17.07 26.66
C LEU A 229 7.27 18.53 27.10
N GLU A 230 6.16 19.20 26.78
CA GLU A 230 5.93 20.61 27.07
C GLU A 230 5.78 20.89 28.57
N GLU A 231 5.25 19.94 29.35
CA GLU A 231 5.14 20.06 30.81
C GLU A 231 6.47 20.41 31.51
N ASP A 232 7.60 20.03 30.91
CA ASP A 232 8.95 20.28 31.41
C ASP A 232 9.78 21.20 30.48
N SER A 233 9.12 21.89 29.53
CA SER A 233 9.77 22.73 28.50
C SER A 233 10.85 22.00 27.70
N LEU A 234 10.72 20.68 27.55
CA LEU A 234 11.70 19.85 26.84
C LEU A 234 11.48 19.85 25.33
N VAL A 235 10.29 20.20 24.86
CA VAL A 235 9.93 20.05 23.45
C VAL A 235 10.73 20.98 22.54
N ASP A 236 10.94 22.22 22.96
CA ASP A 236 11.71 23.20 22.20
C ASP A 236 13.20 22.88 22.23
N LEU A 237 13.72 22.44 23.39
CA LEU A 237 15.10 21.97 23.52
C LEU A 237 15.37 20.74 22.63
N ALA A 238 14.42 19.80 22.59
CA ALA A 238 14.50 18.60 21.76
C ALA A 238 14.43 18.95 20.26
N LYS A 239 13.54 19.88 19.88
CA LYS A 239 13.46 20.40 18.51
C LYS A 239 14.76 21.09 18.10
N GLU A 240 15.28 21.98 18.92
CA GLU A 240 16.53 22.70 18.66
C GLU A 240 17.71 21.74 18.48
N ALA A 241 17.84 20.73 19.36
CA ALA A 241 18.87 19.69 19.27
C ALA A 241 18.77 18.82 17.99
N SER A 242 17.57 18.71 17.42
CA SER A 242 17.32 17.96 16.19
C SER A 242 17.73 18.75 14.94
N GLU A 243 17.63 20.09 14.99
CA GLU A 243 17.87 20.98 13.85
C GLU A 243 19.31 21.50 13.78
N LYS A 244 19.96 21.73 14.93
CA LYS A 244 21.31 22.31 15.00
C LYS A 244 22.39 21.26 15.31
N SER A 245 23.64 21.69 15.20
CA SER A 245 24.82 20.90 15.61
C SER A 245 25.17 21.13 17.09
N VAL A 246 25.84 20.15 17.69
CA VAL A 246 26.20 20.17 19.12
C VAL A 246 27.02 21.39 19.54
N GLY A 247 27.89 21.90 18.67
CA GLY A 247 28.70 23.10 18.95
C GLY A 247 27.97 24.44 18.78
N ALA A 248 26.73 24.42 18.28
CA ALA A 248 25.96 25.65 18.01
C ALA A 248 24.97 26.01 19.12
N ILE A 249 24.75 25.12 20.09
CA ILE A 249 23.82 25.31 21.21
C ILE A 249 24.58 25.16 22.52
N ASN A 250 24.26 26.01 23.49
CA ASN A 250 24.73 25.91 24.84
C ASN A 250 23.54 25.93 25.80
N TYR A 251 23.31 24.81 26.50
CA TYR A 251 22.26 24.64 27.51
C TYR A 251 22.69 25.12 28.90
N GLY A 252 23.92 25.65 29.01
CA GLY A 252 24.44 26.27 30.22
C GLY A 252 25.49 25.43 30.93
N ASN A 253 25.65 25.67 32.22
CA ASN A 253 26.64 25.01 33.06
C ASN A 253 26.24 23.56 33.42
N LYS A 254 27.15 22.87 34.12
CA LYS A 254 26.93 21.50 34.60
C LYS A 254 25.59 21.30 35.32
N SER A 255 25.22 22.19 36.23
CA SER A 255 24.00 22.05 37.04
C SER A 255 22.75 22.17 36.17
N GLU A 256 22.76 23.05 35.17
CA GLU A 256 21.66 23.25 34.23
C GLU A 256 21.52 22.02 33.31
N CYS A 257 22.63 21.51 32.79
CA CYS A 257 22.66 20.27 32.02
C CYS A 257 22.18 19.06 32.85
N ASP A 258 22.64 18.92 34.09
CA ASP A 258 22.21 17.84 34.98
C ASP A 258 20.72 17.91 35.31
N ALA A 259 20.13 19.11 35.38
CA ALA A 259 18.69 19.28 35.56
C ALA A 259 17.92 18.77 34.34
N ILE A 260 18.34 19.14 33.13
CA ILE A 260 17.75 18.65 31.86
C ILE A 260 17.83 17.12 31.81
N LEU A 261 18.99 16.54 32.14
CA LEU A 261 19.19 15.08 32.12
C LEU A 261 18.26 14.36 33.10
N LYS A 262 18.03 14.92 34.29
CA LYS A 262 17.07 14.37 35.26
C LYS A 262 15.64 14.41 34.74
N LEU A 263 15.23 15.51 34.12
CA LEU A 263 13.90 15.64 33.51
C LEU A 263 13.71 14.61 32.38
N LEU A 264 14.69 14.47 31.48
CA LEU A 264 14.67 13.48 30.40
C LEU A 264 14.61 12.03 30.90
N ALA A 265 15.29 11.73 32.00
CA ALA A 265 15.25 10.41 32.62
C ALA A 265 13.88 10.12 33.25
N ARG A 266 13.26 11.13 33.87
CA ARG A 266 11.90 11.02 34.43
C ARG A 266 10.86 10.80 33.32
N LYS A 267 10.87 11.63 32.27
CA LYS A 267 9.90 11.56 31.16
C LYS A 267 9.95 10.25 30.39
N ARG A 268 11.13 9.61 30.28
CA ARG A 268 11.26 8.26 29.72
C ARG A 268 10.53 7.19 30.53
N LYS A 269 10.53 7.29 31.86
CA LYS A 269 9.84 6.34 32.73
C LYS A 269 8.32 6.54 32.70
N GLU A 270 7.86 7.78 32.63
CA GLU A 270 6.43 8.11 32.59
C GLU A 270 5.74 7.59 31.32
N ALA A 271 6.44 7.62 30.18
CA ALA A 271 5.90 7.15 28.89
C ALA A 271 5.51 5.66 28.87
N GLU A 272 5.99 4.85 29.81
CA GLU A 272 5.70 3.41 29.89
C GLU A 272 4.39 3.10 30.66
N ALA A 273 3.79 4.08 31.34
CA ALA A 273 2.73 3.87 32.34
C ALA A 273 1.32 4.34 31.92
N GLU A 274 1.14 4.88 30.71
CA GLU A 274 -0.10 5.59 30.36
C GLU A 274 -1.23 4.66 29.87
N THR A 275 -2.34 4.68 30.62
CA THR A 275 -3.59 3.98 30.28
C THR A 275 -4.57 4.94 29.57
N ASP A 276 -5.48 4.42 28.74
CA ASP A 276 -6.55 5.15 28.02
C ASP A 276 -6.15 6.10 26.88
N LEU A 277 -4.90 6.02 26.41
CA LEU A 277 -4.39 6.82 25.29
C LEU A 277 -5.29 6.78 24.03
N ALA A 278 -5.85 5.62 23.70
CA ALA A 278 -6.63 5.44 22.47
C ALA A 278 -7.89 6.33 22.40
N GLU A 279 -8.63 6.47 23.51
CA GLU A 279 -9.86 7.28 23.53
C GLU A 279 -9.55 8.78 23.51
N VAL A 280 -8.50 9.19 24.23
CA VAL A 280 -8.00 10.56 24.18
C VAL A 280 -7.57 10.92 22.75
N LEU A 281 -6.84 10.03 22.07
CA LEU A 281 -6.39 10.27 20.70
C LEU A 281 -7.56 10.40 19.72
N LYS A 282 -8.60 9.57 19.84
CA LYS A 282 -9.80 9.67 18.99
C LYS A 282 -10.55 10.98 19.21
N LYS A 283 -10.76 11.37 20.48
CA LYS A 283 -11.44 12.61 20.82
C LYS A 283 -10.68 13.82 20.29
N ARG A 284 -9.37 13.86 20.48
CA ARG A 284 -8.51 14.93 19.95
C ARG A 284 -8.48 14.94 18.42
N ALA A 285 -8.40 13.80 17.75
CA ALA A 285 -8.47 13.73 16.29
C ALA A 285 -9.77 14.32 15.73
N LYS A 286 -10.90 14.12 16.43
CA LYS A 286 -12.18 14.73 16.06
C LYS A 286 -12.14 16.26 16.19
N LEU A 287 -11.62 16.78 17.30
CA LEU A 287 -11.46 18.23 17.49
C LEU A 287 -10.55 18.87 16.44
N ILE A 288 -9.46 18.19 16.07
CA ILE A 288 -8.58 18.62 14.98
C ILE A 288 -9.33 18.63 13.64
N ALA A 289 -10.13 17.59 13.37
CA ALA A 289 -10.91 17.51 12.14
C ALA A 289 -11.92 18.67 12.02
N ASP A 290 -12.59 19.02 13.13
CA ASP A 290 -13.59 20.09 13.17
C ASP A 290 -12.99 21.48 12.84
N ASP A 291 -11.74 21.74 13.23
CA ASP A 291 -11.04 23.01 12.98
C ASP A 291 -10.22 23.00 11.66
N SER A 292 -10.07 21.84 11.01
CA SER A 292 -9.18 21.67 9.85
C SER A 292 -9.68 22.28 8.55
N GLN A 293 -8.75 22.77 7.73
CA GLN A 293 -9.01 23.28 6.38
C GLN A 293 -8.02 22.68 5.38
N PHE A 294 -8.47 22.50 4.13
CA PHE A 294 -7.68 21.95 3.03
C PHE A 294 -7.59 22.96 1.88
N ARG A 295 -6.47 22.96 1.14
CA ARG A 295 -6.35 23.86 -0.02
C ARG A 295 -7.25 23.41 -1.17
N HIS A 296 -7.35 22.10 -1.38
CA HIS A 296 -8.20 21.49 -2.40
C HIS A 296 -8.96 20.29 -1.84
N GLU A 297 -10.05 19.91 -2.51
CA GLU A 297 -10.89 18.76 -2.12
C GLU A 297 -10.14 17.42 -2.15
N HIS A 298 -9.09 17.30 -2.97
CA HIS A 298 -8.26 16.10 -3.07
C HIS A 298 -7.02 16.11 -2.17
N ASP A 299 -6.84 17.14 -1.35
CA ASP A 299 -5.71 17.20 -0.43
C ASP A 299 -6.01 16.43 0.86
N ALA A 300 -5.10 15.51 1.22
CA ALA A 300 -5.18 14.72 2.45
C ALA A 300 -4.56 15.44 3.65
N VAL A 301 -3.62 16.37 3.39
CA VAL A 301 -2.87 17.11 4.41
C VAL A 301 -3.52 18.48 4.63
N PRO A 302 -3.92 18.83 5.86
CA PRO A 302 -4.53 20.12 6.14
C PRO A 302 -3.53 21.27 6.03
N VAL A 303 -4.05 22.49 5.89
CA VAL A 303 -3.25 23.71 5.95
C VAL A 303 -2.71 23.88 7.38
N PRO A 304 -1.39 24.10 7.58
CA PRO A 304 -0.77 24.19 8.92
C PRO A 304 -1.53 25.06 9.93
N ASN A 305 -1.82 26.31 9.56
CA ASN A 305 -2.52 27.25 10.44
C ASN A 305 -3.91 26.77 10.91
N SER A 306 -4.60 25.93 10.13
CA SER A 306 -5.92 25.40 10.52
C SER A 306 -5.84 24.35 11.64
N VAL A 307 -4.67 23.73 11.82
CA VAL A 307 -4.42 22.69 12.82
C VAL A 307 -3.39 23.12 13.88
N ALA A 308 -3.11 24.42 13.98
CA ALA A 308 -2.18 25.01 14.95
C ALA A 308 -2.74 25.10 16.38
N THR A 309 -3.93 24.53 16.62
CA THR A 309 -4.51 24.42 17.97
C THR A 309 -4.22 23.05 18.55
N ILE A 310 -3.56 23.03 19.72
CA ILE A 310 -3.34 21.85 20.54
C ILE A 310 -4.51 21.67 21.49
N PHE A 311 -5.05 20.45 21.56
CA PHE A 311 -6.11 20.10 22.50
C PHE A 311 -5.55 19.22 23.62
N ALA A 312 -5.27 19.83 24.77
CA ALA A 312 -4.98 19.10 26.00
C ALA A 312 -6.31 18.60 26.59
N ILE A 313 -6.40 17.29 26.84
CA ILE A 313 -7.61 16.65 27.36
C ILE A 313 -7.21 15.98 28.66
N ASP A 314 -7.80 16.41 29.77
CA ASP A 314 -7.51 15.83 31.08
C ASP A 314 -8.29 14.51 31.31
N ALA A 315 -8.03 13.86 32.44
CA ALA A 315 -8.70 12.61 32.84
C ALA A 315 -10.23 12.75 33.00
N ASN A 316 -10.73 13.97 33.24
CA ASN A 316 -12.18 14.25 33.32
C ASN A 316 -12.78 14.58 31.95
N GLY A 317 -11.97 14.61 30.90
CA GLY A 317 -12.37 14.95 29.54
C GLY A 317 -12.53 16.45 29.29
N VAL A 318 -12.05 17.32 30.19
CA VAL A 318 -12.03 18.77 29.98
C VAL A 318 -10.99 19.10 28.92
N VAL A 319 -11.37 19.94 27.96
CA VAL A 319 -10.52 20.33 26.84
C VAL A 319 -9.95 21.71 27.08
N GLN A 320 -8.63 21.82 27.10
CA GLN A 320 -7.89 23.08 27.09
C GLN A 320 -7.25 23.27 25.71
N LYS A 321 -7.35 24.50 25.18
CA LYS A 321 -6.76 24.86 23.89
C LYS A 321 -5.45 25.62 24.13
N GLN A 322 -4.40 25.23 23.42
CA GLN A 322 -3.13 25.93 23.36
C GLN A 322 -2.76 26.17 21.90
N HIS A 323 -1.94 27.18 21.62
CA HIS A 323 -1.50 27.46 20.25
C HIS A 323 -0.08 26.94 20.04
N ALA A 324 0.11 26.04 19.08
CA ALA A 324 1.40 25.61 18.57
C ALA A 324 1.23 25.01 17.16
N ASP A 325 1.93 25.55 16.16
CA ASP A 325 1.83 25.09 14.78
C ASP A 325 2.75 23.88 14.52
N LEU A 326 2.37 22.71 15.05
CA LEU A 326 3.19 21.50 14.94
C LEU A 326 3.49 21.11 13.48
N LEU A 327 2.53 21.34 12.59
CA LEU A 327 2.66 20.98 11.18
C LEU A 327 3.52 21.98 10.42
N GLY A 328 3.31 23.28 10.64
CA GLY A 328 4.07 24.35 9.99
C GLY A 328 5.52 24.38 10.44
N ASP A 329 5.75 24.21 11.74
CA ASP A 329 7.09 24.12 12.33
C ASP A 329 7.71 22.73 12.21
N ASN A 330 6.99 21.77 11.62
CA ASN A 330 7.44 20.41 11.34
C ASN A 330 7.99 19.68 12.59
N TYR A 331 7.33 19.87 13.74
CA TYR A 331 7.63 19.11 14.95
C TYR A 331 7.58 17.60 14.64
N PHE A 332 8.56 16.87 15.18
CA PHE A 332 8.70 15.42 14.98
C PHE A 332 8.71 14.97 13.50
N ALA A 333 9.16 15.83 12.60
CA ALA A 333 9.18 15.57 11.16
C ALA A 333 7.80 15.19 10.57
N LEU A 334 6.72 15.75 11.12
CA LEU A 334 5.33 15.51 10.72
C LEU A 334 5.11 15.53 9.20
N ALA A 335 5.73 16.45 8.47
CA ALA A 335 5.56 16.59 7.02
C ALA A 335 6.01 15.34 6.21
N LYS A 336 6.84 14.47 6.81
CA LYS A 336 7.30 13.19 6.23
C LYS A 336 6.39 12.02 6.58
N VAL A 337 5.62 12.12 7.65
CA VAL A 337 4.84 11.00 8.21
C VAL A 337 3.41 10.96 7.67
N LEU A 338 2.82 12.14 7.44
CA LEU A 338 1.44 12.26 6.95
C LEU A 338 1.22 11.53 5.63
N SER A 339 0.04 10.93 5.50
CA SER A 339 -0.45 10.27 4.31
C SER A 339 -0.81 11.31 3.24
N ARG A 340 -0.30 11.12 2.01
CA ARG A 340 -0.53 12.03 0.87
C ARG A 340 -1.51 11.43 -0.12
#